data_AF-A0AAN7LXH3-F1
#
_entry.id   AF-A0AAN7LXH3-F1
#
_cell.length_a   1.000
_cell.length_b   1.000
_cell.length_c   1.000
_cell.angle_alpha   90.00
_cell.angle_beta   90.00
_cell.angle_gamma   90.00
#
_symmetry.space_group_name_H-M   'P 1'
#
loop_
_entity.id
_entity.type
_entity.pdbx_description
1 polymer ?
#
loop_
_entity_poly.entity_id
_entity_poly.type
_entity_poly.pdbx_seq_one_letter_code
_entity_poly.pdbx_strand_id
1 'polypeptide(L)'
;MAELNLYQEDDIRLETTRARFSDVLKRHAELSERLSRDSNKMIFDRLQKEFAAARASQTQEIIVDGEQWNDGLIATIRERVHMEAHRKTMPGDLSSGADILEKVTYKVGNKVICGLEGARIGIQYETFFAGEPCEIYHIVLESKSFIEKMSILEHTVPFFLPIREVENDLLSSNAMKFIDHIGELLQAYVDRREQVRLLKELYGNQIGDLYSSLPFHMIEFMLNDAECKITVTLRYADLLSVLPTRARVLVWPPSNSRKSSPGPASAHGRTSGVFVNQHFPIRLSYAEQAFQTMSLPEAYAEVVLNLSRALEQIYRQKGSS
;
A
#
# COMPACT_ATOMS: atom_id res chain seq x y z
N MET A 1 46.05 -13.42 -15.96
CA MET A 1 45.22 -14.44 -15.29
C MET A 1 44.56 -13.94 -14.00
N ALA A 2 45.16 -13.03 -13.23
CA ALA A 2 44.57 -12.52 -11.98
C ALA A 2 43.31 -11.62 -12.17
N GLU A 3 43.24 -10.82 -13.24
CA GLU A 3 42.08 -9.95 -13.50
C GLU A 3 40.79 -10.73 -13.86
N LEU A 4 40.91 -11.84 -14.61
CA LEU A 4 39.77 -12.69 -14.94
C LEU A 4 39.13 -13.33 -13.71
N ASN A 5 39.92 -13.65 -12.69
CA ASN A 5 39.42 -14.21 -11.42
C ASN A 5 38.70 -13.15 -10.56
N LEU A 6 39.12 -11.89 -10.60
CA LEU A 6 38.48 -10.78 -9.87
C LEU A 6 37.07 -10.48 -10.39
N TYR A 7 36.90 -10.41 -11.73
CA TYR A 7 35.58 -10.23 -12.32
C TYR A 7 34.64 -11.40 -12.05
N GLN A 8 35.20 -12.62 -12.03
CA GLN A 8 34.43 -13.84 -11.75
C GLN A 8 34.00 -13.92 -10.28
N GLU A 9 34.86 -13.53 -9.33
CA GLU A 9 34.50 -13.47 -7.90
C GLU A 9 33.45 -12.40 -7.58
N ASP A 10 33.53 -11.23 -8.21
CA ASP A 10 32.54 -10.16 -8.01
C ASP A 10 31.17 -10.51 -8.64
N ASP A 11 31.14 -11.18 -9.80
CA ASP A 11 29.90 -11.70 -10.38
C ASP A 11 29.28 -12.80 -9.50
N ILE A 12 30.09 -13.74 -9.00
CA ILE A 12 29.63 -14.79 -8.07
C ILE A 12 29.07 -14.16 -6.78
N ARG A 13 29.71 -13.11 -6.25
CA ARG A 13 29.23 -12.37 -5.08
C ARG A 13 27.92 -11.64 -5.35
N LEU A 14 27.78 -11.03 -6.53
CA LEU A 14 26.56 -10.32 -6.94
C LEU A 14 25.41 -11.30 -7.15
N GLU A 15 25.65 -12.45 -7.79
CA GLU A 15 24.69 -13.53 -7.96
C GLU A 15 24.28 -14.15 -6.63
N THR A 16 25.23 -14.39 -5.72
CA THR A 16 24.93 -14.88 -4.37
C THR A 16 24.06 -13.86 -3.60
N THR A 17 24.31 -12.57 -3.78
CA THR A 17 23.52 -11.50 -3.15
C THR A 17 22.11 -11.43 -3.75
N ARG A 18 21.97 -11.55 -5.08
CA ARG A 18 20.67 -11.63 -5.77
C ARG A 18 19.89 -12.87 -5.35
N ALA A 19 20.52 -14.03 -5.25
CA ALA A 19 19.89 -15.27 -4.79
C ALA A 19 19.38 -15.14 -3.35
N ARG A 20 20.20 -14.60 -2.44
CA ARG A 20 19.78 -14.32 -1.06
C ARG A 20 18.61 -13.35 -0.99
N PHE A 21 18.60 -12.33 -1.84
CA PHE A 21 17.49 -11.38 -1.91
C PHE A 21 16.21 -12.03 -2.45
N SER A 22 16.33 -12.86 -3.49
CA SER A 22 15.21 -13.68 -4.02
C SER A 22 14.63 -14.60 -2.94
N ASP A 23 15.48 -15.25 -2.13
CA ASP A 23 15.04 -16.08 -1.01
C ASP A 23 14.35 -15.27 0.10
N VAL A 24 14.77 -14.03 0.32
CA VAL A 24 14.09 -13.11 1.24
C VAL A 24 12.72 -12.71 0.68
N LEU A 25 12.63 -12.38 -0.61
CA LEU A 25 11.37 -12.05 -1.28
C LEU A 25 10.39 -13.21 -1.23
N LYS A 26 10.88 -14.44 -1.47
CA LYS A 26 10.08 -15.65 -1.38
C LYS A 26 9.56 -15.88 0.04
N ARG A 27 10.43 -15.79 1.05
CA ARG A 27 10.01 -15.90 2.47
C ARG A 27 9.04 -14.80 2.88
N HIS A 28 9.22 -13.58 2.36
CA HIS A 28 8.29 -12.48 2.58
C HIS A 28 6.92 -12.79 1.96
N ALA A 29 6.88 -13.32 0.73
CA ALA A 29 5.63 -13.76 0.09
C ALA A 29 4.95 -14.89 0.87
N GLU A 30 5.69 -15.91 1.30
CA GLU A 30 5.18 -17.02 2.13
C GLU A 30 4.65 -16.53 3.48
N LEU A 31 5.36 -15.61 4.15
CA LEU A 31 4.91 -15.02 5.41
C LEU A 31 3.64 -14.19 5.21
N SER A 32 3.57 -13.41 4.12
CA SER A 32 2.40 -12.63 3.75
C SER A 32 1.18 -13.52 3.52
N GLU A 33 1.37 -14.65 2.83
CA GLU A 33 0.32 -15.64 2.58
C GLU A 33 -0.14 -16.32 3.88
N ARG A 34 0.79 -16.68 4.77
CA ARG A 34 0.48 -17.29 6.08
C ARG A 34 -0.27 -16.35 7.02
N LEU A 35 0.12 -15.07 7.07
CA LEU A 35 -0.57 -14.06 7.89
C LEU A 35 -1.95 -13.70 7.32
N SER A 36 -2.19 -13.96 6.03
CA SER A 36 -3.48 -13.78 5.38
C SER A 36 -4.46 -14.93 5.63
N ARG A 37 -3.98 -16.19 5.72
CA ARG A 37 -4.84 -17.37 5.50
C ARG A 37 -5.70 -17.87 6.66
N ASP A 38 -5.25 -17.88 7.91
CA ASP A 38 -5.91 -18.73 8.92
C ASP A 38 -6.77 -17.99 9.94
N SER A 39 -6.22 -17.03 10.69
CA SER A 39 -7.00 -16.29 11.70
C SER A 39 -7.83 -15.16 11.09
N ASN A 40 -7.24 -14.42 10.15
CA ASN A 40 -7.88 -13.27 9.52
C ASN A 40 -9.04 -13.68 8.62
N LYS A 41 -8.96 -14.83 7.96
CA LYS A 41 -10.05 -15.33 7.11
C LYS A 41 -11.28 -15.73 7.93
N MET A 42 -11.09 -16.42 9.05
CA MET A 42 -12.18 -16.77 9.96
C MET A 42 -12.85 -15.53 10.57
N ILE A 43 -12.05 -14.54 10.99
CA ILE A 43 -12.58 -13.26 11.48
C ILE A 43 -13.34 -12.53 10.37
N PHE A 44 -12.77 -12.45 9.17
CA PHE A 44 -13.39 -11.81 8.01
C PHE A 44 -14.74 -12.44 7.68
N ASP A 45 -14.79 -13.77 7.50
CA ASP A 45 -16.03 -14.47 7.14
C ASP A 45 -17.10 -14.32 8.22
N ARG A 46 -16.71 -14.31 9.51
CA ARG A 46 -17.64 -14.07 10.62
C ARG A 46 -18.15 -12.64 10.61
N LEU A 47 -17.27 -11.63 10.54
CA LEU A 47 -17.68 -10.23 10.53
C LEU A 47 -18.52 -9.91 9.29
N GLN A 48 -18.16 -10.41 8.11
CA GLN A 48 -18.95 -10.26 6.89
C GLN A 48 -20.39 -10.76 7.07
N LYS A 49 -20.58 -11.92 7.72
CA LYS A 49 -21.91 -12.46 8.04
C LYS A 49 -22.64 -11.60 9.07
N GLU A 50 -21.94 -11.15 10.10
CA GLU A 50 -22.51 -10.32 11.17
C GLU A 50 -23.00 -8.97 10.63
N PHE A 51 -22.21 -8.29 9.80
CA PHE A 51 -22.60 -7.05 9.12
C PHE A 51 -23.72 -7.27 8.11
N ALA A 52 -23.70 -8.39 7.36
CA ALA A 52 -24.80 -8.73 6.46
C ALA A 52 -26.10 -8.99 7.23
N ALA A 53 -26.06 -9.65 8.39
CA ALA A 53 -27.22 -9.85 9.25
C ALA A 53 -27.73 -8.52 9.85
N ALA A 54 -26.82 -7.65 10.30
CA ALA A 54 -27.15 -6.31 10.77
C ALA A 54 -27.88 -5.53 9.68
N ARG A 55 -27.34 -5.51 8.46
CA ARG A 55 -27.93 -4.86 7.28
C ARG A 55 -29.27 -5.48 6.88
N ALA A 56 -29.42 -6.81 6.92
CA ALA A 56 -30.69 -7.48 6.61
C ALA A 56 -31.79 -7.19 7.64
N SER A 57 -31.39 -6.94 8.90
CA SER A 57 -32.31 -6.57 9.97
C SER A 57 -32.55 -5.06 10.10
N GLN A 58 -31.87 -4.25 9.29
CA GLN A 58 -31.99 -2.79 9.37
C GLN A 58 -33.41 -2.34 8.99
N THR A 59 -33.94 -1.37 9.73
CA THR A 59 -35.26 -0.78 9.45
C THR A 59 -35.13 0.60 8.82
N GLN A 60 -33.98 1.27 9.02
CA GLN A 60 -33.73 2.60 8.50
C GLN A 60 -32.24 2.75 8.16
N GLU A 61 -31.95 3.39 7.03
CA GLU A 61 -30.61 3.83 6.65
C GLU A 61 -30.60 5.36 6.61
N ILE A 62 -29.69 5.98 7.36
CA ILE A 62 -29.51 7.42 7.41
C ILE A 62 -28.21 7.77 6.69
N ILE A 63 -28.31 8.58 5.63
CA ILE A 63 -27.14 9.16 4.97
C ILE A 63 -26.72 10.37 5.79
N VAL A 64 -25.46 10.39 6.21
CA VAL A 64 -24.89 11.42 7.08
C VAL A 64 -23.81 12.17 6.31
N ASP A 65 -23.93 13.49 6.25
CA ASP A 65 -22.98 14.38 5.59
C ASP A 65 -22.61 15.60 6.44
N GLY A 66 -21.53 16.26 6.03
CA GLY A 66 -21.08 17.53 6.60
C GLY A 66 -21.00 17.53 8.12
N GLU A 67 -21.73 18.47 8.74
CA GLU A 67 -21.70 18.71 10.19
C GLU A 67 -22.39 17.62 11.02
N GLN A 68 -23.24 16.77 10.41
CA GLN A 68 -23.91 15.68 11.12
C GLN A 68 -22.95 14.54 11.48
N TRP A 69 -21.85 14.43 10.75
CA TRP A 69 -20.77 13.50 11.05
C TRP A 69 -19.84 14.06 12.14
N ASN A 70 -20.13 13.72 13.38
CA ASN A 70 -19.37 14.18 14.54
C ASN A 70 -19.44 13.18 15.71
N ASP A 71 -18.63 13.39 16.75
CA ASP A 71 -18.58 12.52 17.93
C ASP A 71 -19.90 12.43 18.71
N GLY A 72 -20.79 13.43 18.60
CA GLY A 72 -22.13 13.37 19.17
C GLY A 72 -22.99 12.28 18.53
N LEU A 73 -22.85 12.08 17.21
CA LEU A 73 -23.48 10.95 16.52
C LEU A 73 -22.92 9.61 17.03
N ILE A 74 -21.60 9.50 17.17
CA ILE A 74 -20.96 8.28 17.70
C ILE A 74 -21.43 7.99 19.13
N ALA A 75 -21.55 9.01 19.98
CA ALA A 75 -22.10 8.88 21.32
C ALA A 75 -23.56 8.41 21.32
N THR A 76 -24.37 8.89 20.38
CA THR A 76 -25.78 8.47 20.21
C THR A 76 -25.87 7.00 19.79
N ILE A 77 -25.02 6.57 18.86
CA ILE A 77 -24.93 5.15 18.43
C ILE A 77 -24.51 4.28 19.62
N ARG A 78 -23.50 4.72 20.37
CA ARG A 78 -23.00 4.04 21.58
C ARG A 78 -24.09 3.89 22.63
N GLU A 79 -24.84 4.94 22.93
CA GLU A 79 -25.96 4.90 23.87
C GLU A 79 -27.01 3.87 23.45
N ARG A 80 -27.38 3.87 22.15
CA ARG A 80 -28.37 2.95 21.60
C ARG A 80 -27.96 1.49 21.77
N VAL A 81 -26.72 1.13 21.42
CA VAL A 81 -26.25 -0.27 21.53
C VAL A 81 -26.18 -0.74 22.98
N HIS A 82 -25.86 0.16 23.92
CA HIS A 82 -25.89 -0.15 25.35
C HIS A 82 -27.31 -0.33 25.89
N MET A 83 -28.25 0.54 25.49
CA MET A 83 -29.66 0.39 25.87
C MET A 83 -30.26 -0.91 25.33
N GLU A 84 -29.97 -1.28 24.09
CA GLU A 84 -30.42 -2.53 23.50
C GLU A 84 -29.85 -3.75 24.25
N ALA A 85 -28.56 -3.74 24.56
CA ALA A 85 -27.92 -4.81 25.31
C ALA A 85 -28.50 -4.96 26.72
N HIS A 86 -28.70 -3.85 27.44
CA HIS A 86 -29.27 -3.86 28.79
C HIS A 86 -30.70 -4.44 28.79
N ARG A 87 -31.56 -4.05 27.84
CA ARG A 87 -32.92 -4.59 27.73
C ARG A 87 -32.94 -6.09 27.50
N LYS A 88 -32.05 -6.62 26.65
CA LYS A 88 -31.93 -8.07 26.41
C LYS A 88 -31.50 -8.87 27.65
N THR A 89 -30.85 -8.23 28.63
CA THR A 89 -30.42 -8.87 29.88
C THR A 89 -31.46 -8.83 31.01
N MET A 90 -32.55 -8.07 30.87
CA MET A 90 -33.59 -7.98 31.90
C MET A 90 -34.66 -9.07 31.70
N PRO A 91 -34.82 -10.03 32.63
CA PRO A 91 -35.83 -11.07 32.52
C PRO A 91 -37.19 -10.50 32.97
N GLY A 92 -38.08 -10.13 32.04
CA GLY A 92 -39.43 -9.72 32.47
C GLY A 92 -40.37 -9.01 31.51
N ASP A 93 -40.05 -8.80 30.23
CA ASP A 93 -41.00 -8.12 29.33
C ASP A 93 -41.16 -8.86 27.99
N LEU A 94 -41.88 -9.99 28.06
CA LEU A 94 -42.43 -10.70 26.89
C LEU A 94 -43.89 -10.26 26.61
N SER A 95 -44.37 -9.18 27.24
CA SER A 95 -45.81 -8.83 27.25
C SER A 95 -46.17 -7.36 26.98
N SER A 96 -45.27 -6.56 26.43
CA SER A 96 -45.66 -5.35 25.67
C SER A 96 -45.06 -5.45 24.27
N GLY A 97 -45.88 -5.18 23.27
CA GLY A 97 -45.71 -5.57 21.87
C GLY A 97 -44.34 -5.30 21.27
N ALA A 98 -44.09 -5.97 20.14
CA ALA A 98 -42.92 -5.78 19.30
C ALA A 98 -42.73 -4.31 18.90
N ASP A 99 -42.15 -3.50 19.78
CA ASP A 99 -41.38 -2.33 19.38
C ASP A 99 -40.12 -2.91 18.76
N ILE A 100 -40.23 -3.14 17.44
CA ILE A 100 -39.09 -3.30 16.55
C ILE A 100 -38.21 -2.08 16.84
N LEU A 101 -37.21 -2.24 17.70
CA LEU A 101 -36.24 -1.18 17.95
C LEU A 101 -35.66 -0.84 16.59
N GLU A 102 -35.83 0.42 16.18
CA GLU A 102 -35.41 0.86 14.87
C GLU A 102 -33.90 0.59 14.73
N LYS A 103 -33.57 -0.41 13.92
CA LYS A 103 -32.20 -0.79 13.61
C LYS A 103 -31.72 0.15 12.53
N VAL A 104 -31.11 1.23 13.00
CA VAL A 104 -30.58 2.30 12.16
C VAL A 104 -29.15 1.96 11.75
N THR A 105 -28.89 2.06 10.45
CA THR A 105 -27.55 2.10 9.89
C THR A 105 -27.24 3.52 9.42
N TYR A 106 -25.99 3.95 9.59
CA TYR A 106 -25.54 5.28 9.23
C TYR A 106 -24.52 5.15 8.11
N LYS A 107 -24.77 5.81 6.98
CA LYS A 107 -23.88 5.81 5.82
C LYS A 107 -23.16 7.15 5.72
N VAL A 108 -21.83 7.12 5.84
CA VAL A 108 -20.95 8.29 5.80
C VAL A 108 -19.93 8.10 4.69
N GLY A 109 -20.21 8.64 3.51
CA GLY A 109 -19.39 8.39 2.32
C GLY A 109 -19.31 6.90 1.99
N ASN A 110 -18.10 6.34 2.02
CA ASN A 110 -17.82 4.92 1.79
C ASN A 110 -17.82 4.06 3.07
N LYS A 111 -18.36 4.59 4.17
CA LYS A 111 -18.42 3.90 5.47
C LYS A 111 -19.86 3.63 5.86
N VAL A 112 -20.11 2.47 6.45
CA VAL A 112 -21.39 2.11 7.07
C VAL A 112 -21.15 1.81 8.55
N ILE A 113 -21.86 2.53 9.43
CA ILE A 113 -21.79 2.37 10.87
C ILE A 113 -23.13 1.79 11.36
N CYS A 114 -23.07 0.74 12.17
CA CYS A 114 -24.25 0.08 12.70
C CYS A 114 -24.06 -0.42 14.13
N GLY A 115 -25.17 -0.60 14.85
CA GLY A 115 -25.16 -1.32 16.11
C GLY A 115 -25.07 -2.83 15.89
N LEU A 116 -24.18 -3.48 16.64
CA LEU A 116 -24.03 -4.94 16.68
C LEU A 116 -24.48 -5.48 18.04
N GLU A 117 -24.73 -6.78 18.12
CA GLU A 117 -25.17 -7.42 19.37
C GLU A 117 -24.14 -7.29 20.49
N GLY A 118 -24.58 -7.14 21.74
CA GLY A 118 -23.69 -7.09 22.90
C GLY A 118 -23.02 -5.74 23.12
N ALA A 119 -23.72 -4.63 22.86
CA ALA A 119 -23.22 -3.25 23.04
C ALA A 119 -21.98 -2.92 22.18
N ARG A 120 -21.93 -3.48 20.96
CA ARG A 120 -20.83 -3.29 20.02
C ARG A 120 -21.23 -2.35 18.89
N ILE A 121 -20.26 -1.61 18.35
CA ILE A 121 -20.45 -0.75 17.18
C ILE A 121 -19.65 -1.35 16.03
N GLY A 122 -20.32 -1.65 14.93
CA GLY A 122 -19.72 -2.12 13.70
C GLY A 122 -19.45 -0.96 12.74
N ILE A 123 -18.27 -0.95 12.15
CA ILE A 123 -17.88 -0.03 11.08
C ILE A 123 -17.41 -0.86 9.89
N GLN A 124 -18.04 -0.65 8.74
CA GLN A 124 -17.66 -1.23 7.47
C GLN A 124 -17.07 -0.13 6.58
N TYR A 125 -15.91 -0.40 5.99
CA TYR A 125 -15.24 0.46 5.03
C TYR A 125 -15.31 -0.20 3.66
N GLU A 126 -15.90 0.47 2.69
CA GLU A 126 -15.87 0.08 1.29
C GLU A 126 -14.74 0.86 0.59
N THR A 127 -13.83 0.15 -0.07
CA THR A 127 -12.74 0.80 -0.83
C THR A 127 -13.03 0.74 -2.33
N PHE A 128 -12.51 1.72 -3.06
CA PHE A 128 -12.76 1.85 -4.49
C PHE A 128 -11.48 2.18 -5.24
N PHE A 129 -11.36 1.73 -6.49
CA PHE A 129 -10.29 2.17 -7.38
C PHE A 129 -10.88 2.47 -8.75
N ALA A 130 -10.63 3.68 -9.28
CA ALA A 130 -11.20 4.13 -10.55
C ALA A 130 -12.73 3.98 -10.65
N GLY A 131 -13.45 4.11 -9.53
CA GLY A 131 -14.91 3.97 -9.45
C GLY A 131 -15.41 2.54 -9.22
N GLU A 132 -14.54 1.53 -9.35
CA GLU A 132 -14.88 0.13 -9.15
C GLU A 132 -14.67 -0.28 -7.68
N PRO A 133 -15.58 -1.07 -7.09
CA PRO A 133 -15.43 -1.55 -5.72
C PRO A 133 -14.25 -2.53 -5.60
N CYS A 134 -13.46 -2.38 -4.54
CA CYS A 134 -12.38 -3.29 -4.16
C CYS A 134 -12.79 -4.10 -2.92
N GLU A 135 -11.93 -4.20 -1.91
CA GLU A 135 -12.24 -4.93 -0.68
C GLU A 135 -13.05 -4.12 0.31
N ILE A 136 -13.74 -4.87 1.17
CA ILE A 136 -14.46 -4.37 2.32
C ILE A 136 -13.64 -4.69 3.57
N TYR A 137 -13.50 -3.71 4.45
CA TYR A 137 -12.85 -3.88 5.75
C TYR A 137 -13.83 -3.61 6.88
N HIS A 138 -13.63 -4.27 8.01
CA HIS A 138 -14.51 -4.18 9.16
C HIS A 138 -13.71 -3.81 10.41
N ILE A 139 -14.29 -3.00 11.27
CA ILE A 139 -13.85 -2.73 12.63
C ILE A 139 -15.05 -2.88 13.55
N VAL A 140 -14.84 -3.55 14.67
CA VAL A 140 -15.80 -3.67 15.76
C VAL A 140 -15.24 -2.96 16.97
N LEU A 141 -15.95 -1.93 17.41
CA LEU A 141 -15.66 -1.22 18.64
C LEU A 141 -16.50 -1.79 19.77
N GLU A 142 -15.89 -1.90 20.94
CA GLU A 142 -16.54 -2.24 22.19
C GLU A 142 -16.34 -1.12 23.21
N SER A 143 -17.33 -0.99 24.09
CA SER A 143 -17.23 -0.23 25.32
C SER A 143 -17.93 -1.05 26.39
N LYS A 144 -17.28 -1.35 27.52
CA LYS A 144 -17.92 -2.15 28.58
C LYS A 144 -18.97 -1.35 29.36
N SER A 145 -18.83 -0.03 29.39
CA SER A 145 -19.74 0.91 30.02
C SER A 145 -19.61 2.27 29.34
N PHE A 146 -20.66 3.09 29.41
CA PHE A 146 -20.67 4.44 28.86
C PHE A 146 -19.51 5.34 29.39
N ILE A 147 -19.01 5.02 30.59
CA ILE A 147 -17.93 5.76 31.27
C ILE A 147 -16.55 5.26 30.80
N GLU A 148 -16.43 4.01 30.36
CA GLU A 148 -15.15 3.45 29.92
C GLU A 148 -14.74 4.00 28.56
N LYS A 149 -13.47 3.86 28.20
CA LYS A 149 -13.00 4.22 26.86
C LYS A 149 -13.48 3.17 25.85
N MET A 150 -13.84 3.61 24.65
CA MET A 150 -14.04 2.69 23.53
C MET A 150 -12.69 2.08 23.11
N SER A 151 -12.72 0.81 22.72
CA SER A 151 -11.55 0.06 22.23
C SER A 151 -11.92 -0.81 21.04
N ILE A 152 -10.93 -1.15 20.22
CA ILE A 152 -11.10 -2.08 19.10
C ILE A 152 -11.13 -3.51 19.64
N LEU A 153 -12.28 -4.16 19.47
CA LEU A 153 -12.47 -5.56 19.81
C LEU A 153 -11.89 -6.46 18.71
N GLU A 154 -12.31 -6.23 17.46
CA GLU A 154 -11.94 -7.05 16.29
C GLU A 154 -11.89 -6.19 15.02
N HIS A 155 -11.07 -6.60 14.05
CA HIS A 155 -10.99 -5.93 12.75
C HIS A 155 -10.46 -6.85 11.64
N THR A 156 -10.67 -6.45 10.39
CA THR A 156 -10.04 -7.09 9.21
C THR A 156 -8.99 -6.20 8.54
N VAL A 157 -8.65 -5.07 9.17
CA VAL A 157 -7.58 -4.17 8.70
C VAL A 157 -6.25 -4.94 8.61
N PRO A 158 -5.50 -4.84 7.50
CA PRO A 158 -4.21 -5.52 7.33
C PRO A 158 -3.24 -5.20 8.47
N PHE A 159 -2.57 -6.23 9.00
CA PHE A 159 -1.74 -6.13 10.21
C PHE A 159 -0.56 -5.13 10.12
N PHE A 160 -0.15 -4.78 8.89
CA PHE A 160 0.94 -3.85 8.62
C PHE A 160 0.48 -2.38 8.58
N LEU A 161 -0.83 -2.13 8.67
CA LEU A 161 -1.37 -0.77 8.83
C LEU A 161 -1.41 -0.41 10.32
N PRO A 162 -1.17 0.86 10.68
CA PRO A 162 -0.92 1.30 12.05
C PRO A 162 -2.21 1.46 12.89
N ILE A 163 -3.07 0.44 12.90
CA ILE A 163 -4.39 0.52 13.55
C ILE A 163 -4.28 0.75 15.07
N ARG A 164 -3.26 0.19 15.73
CA ARG A 164 -3.08 0.30 17.18
C ARG A 164 -2.56 1.67 17.58
N GLU A 165 -1.66 2.24 16.79
CA GLU A 165 -1.17 3.60 16.96
C GLU A 165 -2.34 4.58 16.81
N VAL A 166 -3.13 4.44 15.74
CA VAL A 166 -4.30 5.27 15.47
C VAL A 166 -5.38 5.13 16.56
N GLU A 167 -5.62 3.91 17.06
CA GLU A 167 -6.50 3.66 18.20
C GLU A 167 -6.08 4.46 19.44
N ASN A 168 -4.80 4.37 19.80
CA ASN A 168 -4.25 5.04 20.98
C ASN A 168 -4.32 6.57 20.86
N ASP A 169 -4.05 7.10 19.68
CA ASP A 169 -3.94 8.53 19.44
C ASP A 169 -5.32 9.21 19.30
N LEU A 170 -6.26 8.55 18.61
CA LEU A 170 -7.51 9.19 18.18
C LEU A 170 -8.76 8.64 18.86
N LEU A 171 -8.90 7.32 19.08
CA LEU A 171 -10.22 6.75 19.41
C LEU A 171 -10.81 7.30 20.71
N SER A 172 -9.97 7.57 21.71
CA SER A 172 -10.42 8.09 23.01
C SER A 172 -10.62 9.61 23.04
N SER A 173 -10.03 10.35 22.09
CA SER A 173 -10.05 11.81 22.05
C SER A 173 -11.04 12.34 21.02
N ASN A 174 -11.14 11.67 19.88
CA ASN A 174 -12.01 12.01 18.76
C ASN A 174 -12.33 10.75 17.94
N ALA A 175 -13.48 10.13 18.23
CA ALA A 175 -13.87 8.87 17.60
C ALA A 175 -14.14 9.05 16.10
N MET A 176 -14.73 10.17 15.70
CA MET A 176 -14.97 10.51 14.30
C MET A 176 -13.66 10.54 13.51
N LYS A 177 -12.63 11.25 14.02
CA LYS A 177 -11.31 11.31 13.38
C LYS A 177 -10.62 9.96 13.31
N PHE A 178 -10.76 9.13 14.34
CA PHE A 178 -10.28 7.75 14.29
C PHE A 178 -10.90 7.00 13.10
N ILE A 179 -12.24 7.08 12.97
CA ILE A 179 -12.99 6.36 11.94
C ILE A 179 -12.57 6.83 10.55
N ASP A 180 -12.47 8.15 10.34
CA ASP A 180 -12.06 8.73 9.05
C ASP A 180 -10.62 8.38 8.71
N HIS A 181 -9.69 8.52 9.66
CA HIS A 181 -8.27 8.27 9.42
C HIS A 181 -7.99 6.81 9.03
N ILE A 182 -8.68 5.84 9.63
CA ILE A 182 -8.57 4.44 9.19
C ILE A 182 -9.12 4.26 7.77
N GLY A 183 -10.24 4.92 7.44
CA GLY A 183 -10.80 4.89 6.08
C GLY A 183 -9.82 5.43 5.03
N GLU A 184 -9.15 6.54 5.34
CA GLU A 184 -8.12 7.13 4.48
C GLU A 184 -6.89 6.22 4.32
N LEU A 185 -6.41 5.60 5.42
CA LEU A 185 -5.31 4.64 5.37
C LEU A 185 -5.63 3.43 4.48
N LEU A 186 -6.84 2.88 4.62
CA LEU A 186 -7.31 1.75 3.82
C LEU A 186 -7.42 2.11 2.34
N GLN A 187 -8.03 3.27 2.05
CA GLN A 187 -8.20 3.76 0.68
C GLN A 187 -6.85 4.01 0.01
N ALA A 188 -5.93 4.72 0.67
CA ALA A 188 -4.59 4.97 0.13
C ALA A 188 -3.77 3.69 -0.08
N TYR A 189 -3.93 2.69 0.81
CA TYR A 189 -3.33 1.37 0.63
C TYR A 189 -3.86 0.67 -0.62
N VAL A 190 -5.19 0.65 -0.81
CA VAL A 190 -5.83 0.04 -1.99
C VAL A 190 -5.39 0.77 -3.26
N ASP A 191 -5.40 2.10 -3.28
CA ASP A 191 -4.98 2.88 -4.44
C ASP A 191 -3.54 2.56 -4.87
N ARG A 192 -2.60 2.51 -3.92
CA ARG A 192 -1.21 2.15 -4.22
C ARG A 192 -1.08 0.72 -4.76
N ARG A 193 -1.81 -0.24 -4.17
CA ARG A 193 -1.79 -1.64 -4.61
C ARG A 193 -2.37 -1.79 -6.01
N GLU A 194 -3.52 -1.18 -6.28
CA GLU A 194 -4.21 -1.25 -7.56
C GLU A 194 -3.42 -0.53 -8.66
N GLN A 195 -2.75 0.58 -8.36
CA GLN A 195 -1.80 1.20 -9.28
C GLN A 195 -0.67 0.24 -9.70
N VAL A 196 -0.12 -0.55 -8.76
CA VAL A 196 0.89 -1.57 -9.08
C VAL A 196 0.29 -2.72 -9.89
N ARG A 197 -0.94 -3.16 -9.57
CA ARG A 197 -1.65 -4.18 -10.34
C ARG A 197 -1.85 -3.73 -11.78
N LEU A 198 -2.34 -2.50 -11.97
CA LEU A 198 -2.59 -1.91 -13.28
C LEU A 198 -1.29 -1.69 -14.08
N LEU A 199 -0.22 -1.24 -13.42
CA LEU A 199 1.10 -1.14 -14.03
C LEU A 199 1.55 -2.49 -14.63
N LYS A 200 1.38 -3.59 -13.88
CA LYS A 200 1.70 -4.94 -14.36
C LYS A 200 0.79 -5.40 -15.50
N GLU A 201 -0.49 -5.08 -15.42
CA GLU A 201 -1.47 -5.44 -16.45
C GLU A 201 -1.16 -4.74 -17.79
N LEU A 202 -0.81 -3.45 -17.75
CA LEU A 202 -0.55 -2.66 -18.95
C LEU A 202 0.86 -2.86 -19.51
N TYR A 203 1.87 -2.96 -18.64
CA TYR A 203 3.29 -2.87 -19.04
C TYR A 203 4.14 -4.04 -18.52
N GLY A 204 3.55 -5.10 -18.00
CA GLY A 204 4.27 -6.21 -17.37
C GLY A 204 5.34 -6.86 -18.25
N ASN A 205 5.19 -6.84 -19.57
CA ASN A 205 6.20 -7.38 -20.50
C ASN A 205 7.45 -6.50 -20.64
N GLN A 206 7.35 -5.22 -20.28
CA GLN A 206 8.44 -4.23 -20.37
C GLN A 206 9.13 -4.01 -19.02
N ILE A 207 8.46 -4.43 -17.94
CA ILE A 207 8.95 -4.33 -16.57
C ILE A 207 9.73 -5.60 -16.26
N GLY A 208 10.95 -5.44 -15.77
CA GLY A 208 11.76 -6.53 -15.24
C GLY A 208 11.29 -6.96 -13.86
N ASP A 209 12.23 -7.16 -12.92
CA ASP A 209 11.87 -7.46 -11.55
C ASP A 209 11.09 -6.29 -10.92
N LEU A 210 9.97 -6.61 -10.28
CA LEU A 210 9.16 -5.66 -9.52
C LEU A 210 8.95 -6.17 -8.09
N TYR A 211 9.38 -5.36 -7.14
CA TYR A 211 9.20 -5.54 -5.72
C TYR A 211 8.24 -4.49 -5.16
N SER A 212 7.40 -4.92 -4.22
CA SER A 212 6.57 -4.04 -3.41
C SER A 212 6.54 -4.55 -1.97
N SER A 213 6.75 -3.66 -1.01
CA SER A 213 6.47 -3.94 0.40
C SER A 213 4.98 -4.20 0.62
N LEU A 214 4.62 -4.88 1.71
CA LEU A 214 3.22 -5.14 2.09
C LEU A 214 2.27 -3.92 2.06
N PRO A 215 2.58 -2.78 2.72
CA PRO A 215 1.69 -1.60 2.66
C PRO A 215 1.88 -0.76 1.39
N PHE A 216 2.66 -1.25 0.42
CA PHE A 216 3.05 -0.52 -0.80
C PHE A 216 3.77 0.82 -0.54
N HIS A 217 4.39 0.98 0.62
CA HIS A 217 5.17 2.17 0.98
C HIS A 217 6.57 2.22 0.36
N MET A 218 7.06 1.08 -0.13
CA MET A 218 8.29 0.98 -0.92
C MET A 218 8.02 0.10 -2.14
N ILE A 219 8.27 0.65 -3.32
CA ILE A 219 8.13 -0.04 -4.60
C ILE A 219 9.44 0.13 -5.35
N GLU A 220 9.95 -0.96 -5.91
CA GLU A 220 11.15 -0.94 -6.73
C GLU A 220 10.93 -1.80 -7.98
N PHE A 221 11.24 -1.26 -9.15
CA PHE A 221 11.15 -2.02 -10.38
C PHE A 221 12.18 -1.59 -11.41
N MET A 222 12.38 -2.44 -12.41
CA MET A 222 13.31 -2.20 -13.50
C MET A 222 12.58 -2.03 -14.82
N LEU A 223 13.01 -1.06 -15.63
CA LEU A 223 12.59 -0.99 -17.03
C LEU A 223 13.66 -1.68 -17.86
N ASN A 224 13.21 -2.61 -18.71
CA ASN A 224 14.09 -3.28 -19.65
C ASN A 224 14.06 -2.49 -20.95
N ASP A 225 15.09 -1.66 -21.16
CA ASP A 225 15.36 -1.03 -22.44
C ASP A 225 16.54 -1.75 -23.14
N ALA A 226 16.52 -1.78 -24.47
CA ALA A 226 17.51 -2.53 -25.26
C ALA A 226 18.94 -2.00 -25.08
N GLU A 227 19.11 -0.73 -24.71
CA GLU A 227 20.40 -0.07 -24.63
C GLU A 227 20.85 0.23 -23.19
N CYS A 228 19.93 0.28 -22.23
CA CYS A 228 20.26 0.60 -20.84
C CYS A 228 19.32 -0.04 -19.84
N LYS A 229 19.81 -0.22 -18.61
CA LYS A 229 18.98 -0.70 -17.50
C LYS A 229 18.51 0.50 -16.68
N ILE A 230 17.23 0.57 -16.35
CA ILE A 230 16.70 1.65 -15.51
C ILE A 230 16.14 1.06 -14.23
N THR A 231 16.55 1.60 -13.09
CA THR A 231 16.02 1.23 -11.78
C THR A 231 15.19 2.39 -11.24
N VAL A 232 13.94 2.09 -10.87
CA VAL A 232 13.01 3.01 -10.24
C VAL A 232 12.79 2.58 -8.80
N THR A 233 12.97 3.50 -7.86
CA THR A 233 12.68 3.29 -6.43
C THR A 233 11.74 4.37 -5.95
N LEU A 234 10.58 3.96 -5.44
CA LEU A 234 9.53 4.84 -4.93
C LEU A 234 9.37 4.64 -3.42
N ARG A 235 9.22 5.74 -2.68
CA ARG A 235 8.97 5.74 -1.24
C ARG A 235 7.80 6.64 -0.88
N TYR A 236 6.90 6.10 -0.07
CA TYR A 236 5.73 6.77 0.48
C TYR A 236 5.97 6.89 1.99
N ALA A 237 6.56 8.01 2.41
CA ALA A 237 6.82 8.27 3.82
C ALA A 237 5.52 8.53 4.60
N ASP A 238 4.50 9.04 3.91
CA ASP A 238 3.15 9.21 4.40
C ASP A 238 2.25 8.08 3.84
N LEU A 239 1.68 7.27 4.72
CA LEU A 239 0.80 6.16 4.36
C LEU A 239 -0.59 6.61 3.89
N LEU A 240 -0.96 7.88 4.07
CA LEU A 240 -2.15 8.48 3.47
C LEU A 240 -1.92 8.90 2.02
N SER A 241 -0.67 9.00 1.57
CA SER A 241 -0.36 9.50 0.24
C SER A 241 -0.50 8.41 -0.82
N VAL A 242 -1.30 8.69 -1.85
CA VAL A 242 -1.45 7.82 -3.03
C VAL A 242 -0.26 7.94 -3.98
N LEU A 243 0.47 9.07 -3.92
CA LEU A 243 1.67 9.33 -4.74
C LEU A 243 2.95 9.21 -3.90
N PRO A 244 4.07 8.78 -4.50
CA PRO A 244 5.31 8.63 -3.77
C PRO A 244 5.85 10.00 -3.33
N THR A 245 6.09 10.14 -2.04
CA THR A 245 6.77 11.31 -1.47
C THR A 245 8.19 11.50 -2.00
N ARG A 246 8.86 10.40 -2.37
CA ARG A 246 10.21 10.41 -2.95
C ARG A 246 10.29 9.38 -4.07
N ALA A 247 10.82 9.82 -5.20
CA ALA A 247 11.17 8.96 -6.31
C ALA A 247 12.68 9.07 -6.58
N ARG A 248 13.29 7.93 -6.93
CA ARG A 248 14.66 7.86 -7.43
C ARG A 248 14.67 7.05 -8.71
N VAL A 249 15.13 7.65 -9.79
CA VAL A 249 15.18 6.98 -11.11
C VAL A 249 16.61 7.03 -11.62
N LEU A 250 17.22 5.87 -11.81
CA LEU A 250 18.62 5.72 -12.20
C LEU A 250 18.73 4.94 -13.51
N VAL A 251 19.49 5.49 -14.44
CA VAL A 251 19.93 4.81 -15.66
C VAL A 251 21.33 4.26 -15.46
N TRP A 252 21.49 2.99 -15.78
CA TRP A 252 22.76 2.29 -15.85
C TRP A 252 23.18 2.19 -17.31
N PRO A 253 24.24 2.92 -17.74
CA PRO A 253 24.75 2.83 -19.09
C PRO A 253 25.18 1.40 -19.43
N PRO A 254 25.10 0.99 -20.71
CA PRO A 254 25.56 -0.34 -21.10
C PRO A 254 27.03 -0.48 -20.76
N SER A 255 27.36 -1.51 -19.99
CA SER A 255 28.74 -1.92 -19.80
C SER A 255 29.28 -2.37 -21.14
N ASN A 256 30.11 -1.54 -21.79
CA ASN A 256 30.82 -1.91 -23.00
C ASN A 256 31.68 -3.15 -22.71
N SER A 257 31.13 -4.35 -22.95
CA SER A 257 31.96 -5.54 -23.15
C SER A 257 32.75 -5.26 -24.43
N ARG A 258 34.08 -5.23 -24.25
CA ARG A 258 35.10 -4.87 -25.25
C ARG A 258 34.68 -5.24 -26.68
N LYS A 259 34.51 -4.23 -27.54
CA LYS A 259 34.78 -4.41 -28.97
C LYS A 259 36.27 -4.72 -29.11
N SER A 260 36.62 -6.00 -29.09
CA SER A 260 37.94 -6.47 -29.50
C SER A 260 38.03 -6.35 -31.02
N SER A 261 38.40 -5.17 -31.52
CA SER A 261 38.97 -5.06 -32.86
C SER A 261 40.43 -5.54 -32.79
N PRO A 262 40.85 -6.54 -33.58
CA PRO A 262 42.25 -6.93 -33.66
C PRO A 262 42.97 -5.92 -34.58
N GLY A 263 43.61 -4.91 -33.98
CA GLY A 263 44.57 -4.03 -34.64
C GLY A 263 46.00 -4.37 -34.19
N PRO A 264 47.01 -4.28 -35.07
CA PRO A 264 48.25 -5.02 -34.93
C PRO A 264 49.20 -4.46 -33.87
N ALA A 265 50.08 -5.34 -33.42
CA ALA A 265 51.08 -5.16 -32.38
C ALA A 265 51.89 -3.85 -32.49
N SER A 266 52.08 -3.19 -31.34
CA SER A 266 53.29 -2.42 -31.09
C SER A 266 53.61 -2.45 -29.60
N ALA A 267 54.74 -3.06 -29.27
CA ALA A 267 55.33 -3.04 -27.95
C ALA A 267 56.10 -1.72 -27.78
N HIS A 268 55.83 -0.98 -26.70
CA HIS A 268 56.79 -0.24 -25.86
C HIS A 268 56.08 0.90 -25.09
N GLY A 269 56.40 1.06 -23.80
CA GLY A 269 56.36 2.37 -23.13
C GLY A 269 55.28 2.61 -22.06
N ARG A 270 55.69 2.46 -20.80
CA ARG A 270 55.37 3.21 -19.56
C ARG A 270 54.05 4.04 -19.41
N THR A 271 53.43 3.79 -18.25
CA THR A 271 52.66 4.69 -17.35
C THR A 271 51.46 5.45 -17.92
N SER A 272 50.24 5.08 -17.50
CA SER A 272 49.22 6.04 -17.05
C SER A 272 47.94 5.36 -16.55
N GLY A 273 47.43 5.86 -15.42
CA GLY A 273 46.07 5.73 -14.88
C GLY A 273 45.22 4.53 -15.29
N VAL A 274 45.05 3.59 -14.35
CA VAL A 274 43.89 2.69 -14.32
C VAL A 274 42.66 3.55 -14.04
N PHE A 275 42.11 4.21 -15.07
CA PHE A 275 40.74 4.68 -15.03
C PHE A 275 39.85 3.45 -15.17
N VAL A 276 39.52 2.84 -14.03
CA VAL A 276 38.35 1.96 -13.96
C VAL A 276 37.17 2.84 -14.36
N ASN A 277 36.69 2.67 -15.59
CA ASN A 277 35.53 3.39 -16.11
C ASN A 277 34.28 2.82 -15.41
N GLN A 278 34.15 3.07 -14.10
CA GLN A 278 32.95 2.81 -13.33
C GLN A 278 31.90 3.76 -13.89
N HIS A 279 31.06 3.27 -14.81
CA HIS A 279 29.95 4.05 -15.31
C HIS A 279 28.97 4.30 -14.17
N PHE A 280 29.09 5.47 -13.54
CA PHE A 280 28.19 5.88 -12.47
C PHE A 280 26.75 5.99 -13.00
N PRO A 281 25.76 5.52 -12.21
CA PRO A 281 24.36 5.64 -12.59
C PRO A 281 23.98 7.10 -12.74
N ILE A 282 23.15 7.39 -13.74
CA ILE A 282 22.70 8.75 -14.05
C ILE A 282 21.28 8.92 -13.56
N ARG A 283 21.02 10.00 -12.83
CA ARG A 283 19.71 10.32 -12.26
C ARG A 283 18.80 10.98 -13.31
N LEU A 284 17.56 10.51 -13.45
CA LEU A 284 16.56 11.12 -14.33
C LEU A 284 15.57 11.98 -13.54
N SER A 285 15.89 13.26 -13.37
CA SER A 285 15.06 14.19 -12.59
C SER A 285 13.64 14.36 -13.14
N TYR A 286 13.46 14.34 -14.47
CA TYR A 286 12.13 14.45 -15.08
C TYR A 286 11.24 13.24 -14.73
N ALA A 287 11.83 12.04 -14.70
CA ALA A 287 11.14 10.81 -14.36
C ALA A 287 10.75 10.77 -12.88
N GLU A 288 11.64 11.25 -12.02
CA GLU A 288 11.33 11.38 -10.58
C GLU A 288 10.17 12.34 -10.35
N GLN A 289 10.15 13.48 -11.05
CA GLN A 289 9.05 14.43 -10.98
C GLN A 289 7.73 13.79 -11.47
N ALA A 290 7.76 13.06 -12.59
CA ALA A 290 6.58 12.38 -13.11
C ALA A 290 5.96 11.43 -12.06
N PHE A 291 6.77 10.58 -11.41
CA PHE A 291 6.28 9.70 -10.35
C PHE A 291 5.72 10.45 -9.15
N GLN A 292 6.20 11.66 -8.84
CA GLN A 292 5.70 12.46 -7.72
C GLN A 292 4.39 13.21 -8.04
N THR A 293 4.03 13.37 -9.31
CA THR A 293 2.88 14.20 -9.73
C THR A 293 1.79 13.43 -10.48
N MET A 294 2.06 12.20 -10.92
CA MET A 294 1.14 11.38 -11.73
C MET A 294 0.94 10.02 -11.09
N SER A 295 -0.14 9.31 -11.44
CA SER A 295 -0.33 7.92 -11.01
C SER A 295 0.78 7.02 -11.56
N LEU A 296 1.03 5.88 -10.92
CA LEU A 296 2.14 4.99 -11.29
C LEU A 296 2.13 4.56 -12.78
N PRO A 297 0.99 4.16 -13.39
CA PRO A 297 0.96 3.80 -14.81
C PRO A 297 1.19 5.01 -15.74
N GLU A 298 0.63 6.18 -15.40
CA GLU A 298 0.81 7.41 -16.17
C GLU A 298 2.26 7.90 -16.13
N ALA A 299 2.84 7.93 -14.92
CA ALA A 299 4.24 8.28 -14.72
C ALA A 299 5.15 7.33 -15.51
N TYR A 300 4.88 6.02 -15.47
CA TYR A 300 5.63 5.05 -16.28
C TYR A 300 5.57 5.39 -17.78
N ALA A 301 4.38 5.68 -18.32
CA ALA A 301 4.23 6.08 -19.72
C ALA A 301 5.04 7.35 -20.04
N GLU A 302 4.98 8.36 -19.17
CA GLU A 302 5.74 9.61 -19.32
C GLU A 302 7.26 9.37 -19.32
N VAL A 303 7.76 8.45 -18.47
CA VAL A 303 9.17 8.08 -18.45
C VAL A 303 9.59 7.49 -19.78
N VAL A 304 8.87 6.48 -20.27
CA VAL A 304 9.19 5.76 -21.50
C VAL A 304 9.12 6.69 -22.72
N LEU A 305 8.10 7.54 -22.80
CA LEU A 305 7.91 8.48 -23.92
C LEU A 305 9.09 9.46 -24.07
N ASN A 306 9.67 9.92 -22.97
CA ASN A 306 10.74 10.93 -22.99
C ASN A 306 12.15 10.35 -22.84
N LEU A 307 12.28 9.03 -22.67
CA LEU A 307 13.53 8.39 -22.31
C LEU A 307 14.64 8.61 -23.33
N SER A 308 14.37 8.35 -24.61
CA SER A 308 15.36 8.48 -25.69
C SER A 308 15.94 9.89 -25.75
N ARG A 309 15.07 10.91 -25.73
CA ARG A 309 15.47 12.33 -25.71
C ARG A 309 16.30 12.67 -24.49
N ALA A 310 15.94 12.16 -23.32
CA ALA A 310 16.69 12.40 -22.09
C ALA A 310 18.09 11.79 -22.15
N LEU A 311 18.22 10.56 -22.65
CA LEU A 311 19.49 9.88 -22.82
C LEU A 311 20.41 10.62 -23.81
N GLU A 312 19.89 11.06 -24.95
CA GLU A 312 20.67 11.85 -25.91
C GLU A 312 21.25 13.13 -25.30
N GLN A 313 20.44 13.86 -24.53
CA GLN A 313 20.90 15.09 -23.85
C GLN A 313 22.01 14.80 -22.84
N ILE A 314 21.86 13.73 -22.07
CA ILE A 314 22.85 13.28 -21.09
C ILE A 314 24.17 12.89 -21.75
N TYR A 315 24.12 12.10 -22.83
CA TYR A 315 25.32 11.66 -23.55
C TYR A 315 26.03 12.83 -24.24
N ARG A 316 25.30 13.80 -24.78
CA ARG A 316 25.87 15.03 -25.36
C ARG A 316 26.61 15.88 -24.33
N GLN A 317 26.04 16.05 -23.13
CA GLN A 317 26.67 16.82 -22.05
C GLN A 317 27.96 16.18 -21.54
N LYS A 318 28.02 14.83 -21.49
CA LYS A 318 29.24 14.11 -21.10
C LYS A 318 30.32 14.14 -22.19
N GLY A 319 29.95 14.22 -23.47
CA GLY A 319 30.91 14.31 -24.58
C GLY A 319 31.57 15.67 -24.75
N SER A 320 31.08 16.71 -24.07
CA SER A 320 31.61 18.08 -24.11
C SER A 320 32.40 18.48 -22.86
N SER A 321 32.71 17.53 -21.97
CA SER A 321 33.43 17.74 -20.70
C SER A 321 34.85 17.18 -20.76
#